data_AF-A0A5E4E9Z4-F1
#
_entry.id   AF-A0A5E4E9Z4-F1
#
_cell.length_a   1.000
_cell.length_b   1.000
_cell.length_c   1.000
_cell.angle_alpha   90.00
_cell.angle_beta   90.00
_cell.angle_gamma   90.00
#
_symmetry.space_group_name_H-M   'P 1'
#
loop_
_entity.id
_entity.type
_entity.pdbx_description
1 polymer ?
#
loop_
_entity_poly.entity_id
_entity_poly.type
_entity_poly.pdbx_seq_one_letter_code
_entity_poly.pdbx_strand_id
1 'polypeptide(L)'
;MTDLDGNIINVPNPSGRGPGYRYFGAAKKLPGVRELFEKPPELRKRRTRYDIYKRIDASYYGYRDDEDGVLEKVEAPAEAVAEWKRMEEIRKEARRAVKSGEVVSVAKAKEVLFEEEEEVVEAERQGITREE
;
A
#
# COMPACT_ATOMS: atom_id res chain seq x y z
N MET A 1 -13.18 -26.01 -53.60
CA MET A 1 -13.26 -26.06 -52.13
C MET A 1 -12.04 -25.34 -51.64
N THR A 2 -12.13 -24.29 -50.81
CA THR A 2 -10.96 -23.65 -50.18
C THR A 2 -10.88 -24.12 -48.74
N ASP A 3 -9.69 -24.15 -48.13
CA ASP A 3 -9.55 -24.51 -46.73
C ASP A 3 -10.22 -23.46 -45.82
N LEU A 4 -10.42 -23.78 -44.55
CA LEU A 4 -11.06 -22.91 -43.54
C LEU A 4 -10.44 -21.50 -43.46
N ASP A 5 -9.17 -21.37 -43.85
CA ASP A 5 -8.39 -20.13 -43.84
C ASP A 5 -8.45 -19.34 -45.16
N GLY A 6 -9.23 -19.80 -46.15
CA GLY A 6 -9.45 -19.08 -47.41
C GLY A 6 -8.32 -19.20 -48.44
N ASN A 7 -7.41 -20.16 -48.26
CA ASN A 7 -6.39 -20.50 -49.25
C ASN A 7 -7.02 -21.24 -50.44
N ILE A 8 -6.57 -20.92 -51.66
CA ILE A 8 -7.12 -21.46 -52.90
C ILE A 8 -6.68 -22.92 -53.06
N ILE A 9 -7.57 -23.88 -52.78
CA ILE A 9 -7.34 -25.27 -53.19
C ILE A 9 -7.86 -25.43 -54.62
N ASN A 10 -7.02 -25.98 -55.48
CA ASN A 10 -7.38 -26.34 -56.85
C ASN A 10 -8.29 -27.57 -56.83
N VAL A 11 -9.60 -27.36 -56.91
CA VAL A 11 -10.57 -28.48 -56.97
C VAL A 11 -10.91 -28.75 -58.44
N PRO A 12 -10.70 -29.99 -58.92
CA PRO A 12 -10.98 -30.35 -60.31
C PRO A 12 -12.48 -30.21 -60.63
N ASN A 13 -12.78 -29.59 -61.77
CA ASN A 13 -14.14 -29.29 -62.23
C ASN A 13 -14.80 -30.56 -62.82
N PRO A 14 -15.93 -31.05 -62.29
CA PRO A 14 -16.59 -32.25 -62.82
C PRO A 14 -17.38 -32.03 -64.12
N SER A 15 -17.48 -30.79 -64.63
CA SER A 15 -18.45 -30.41 -65.68
C SER A 15 -17.84 -29.86 -66.99
N GLY A 16 -16.53 -29.97 -67.20
CA GLY A 16 -15.88 -29.78 -68.50
C GLY A 16 -15.95 -28.40 -69.18
N ARG A 17 -16.64 -27.40 -68.61
CA ARG A 17 -16.74 -26.06 -69.17
C ARG A 17 -15.74 -25.09 -68.51
N GLY A 18 -14.52 -25.05 -69.05
CA GLY A 18 -13.45 -24.06 -68.81
C GLY A 18 -13.01 -23.80 -67.35
N PRO A 19 -11.83 -23.21 -67.12
CA PRO A 19 -11.41 -22.78 -65.79
C PRO A 19 -12.19 -21.52 -65.39
N GLY A 20 -13.45 -21.69 -64.99
CA GLY A 20 -14.24 -20.63 -64.36
C GLY A 20 -13.68 -20.37 -62.96
N TYR A 21 -12.90 -19.31 -62.80
CA TYR A 21 -12.40 -18.88 -61.50
C TYR A 21 -13.59 -18.59 -60.57
N ARG A 22 -13.75 -19.40 -59.52
CA ARG A 22 -14.81 -19.25 -58.52
C ARG A 22 -14.21 -18.71 -57.22
N TYR A 23 -14.23 -17.39 -57.06
CA TYR A 23 -13.61 -16.66 -55.95
C TYR A 23 -14.51 -16.61 -54.69
N PHE A 24 -14.77 -17.76 -54.06
CA PHE A 24 -15.60 -17.79 -52.85
C PHE A 24 -14.89 -17.21 -51.59
N GLY A 25 -13.56 -17.12 -51.59
CA GLY A 25 -12.77 -16.59 -50.46
C GLY A 25 -12.42 -15.10 -50.53
N ALA A 26 -12.41 -14.50 -51.73
CA ALA A 26 -12.07 -13.08 -51.91
C ALA A 26 -13.14 -12.15 -51.32
N ALA A 27 -14.40 -12.61 -51.28
CA ALA A 27 -15.52 -11.86 -50.73
C ALA A 27 -15.31 -11.45 -49.26
N LYS A 28 -14.61 -12.25 -48.45
CA LYS A 28 -14.31 -11.93 -47.04
C LYS A 28 -13.32 -10.77 -46.88
N LYS A 29 -12.54 -10.46 -47.92
CA LYS A 29 -11.51 -9.41 -47.91
C LYS A 29 -12.00 -8.09 -48.52
N LEU A 30 -13.26 -8.02 -48.98
CA LEU A 30 -13.84 -6.79 -49.51
C LEU A 30 -14.04 -5.75 -48.41
N PRO A 31 -13.85 -4.45 -48.70
CA PRO A 31 -14.17 -3.37 -47.77
C PRO A 31 -15.66 -3.47 -47.38
N GLY A 32 -15.98 -3.21 -46.10
CA GLY A 32 -17.32 -3.41 -45.54
C GLY A 32 -17.64 -4.86 -45.13
N VAL A 33 -17.27 -5.89 -45.91
CA VAL A 33 -17.46 -7.29 -45.48
C VAL A 33 -16.39 -7.68 -44.45
N ARG A 34 -15.14 -7.26 -44.65
CA ARG A 34 -14.03 -7.55 -43.74
C ARG A 34 -14.29 -7.04 -42.33
N GLU A 35 -14.82 -5.82 -42.21
CA GLU A 35 -15.13 -5.15 -40.94
C GLU A 35 -16.20 -5.89 -40.12
N LEU A 36 -17.14 -6.59 -40.77
CA LEU A 36 -18.16 -7.40 -40.08
C LEU A 36 -17.58 -8.67 -39.43
N PHE A 37 -16.42 -9.14 -39.91
CA PHE A 37 -15.72 -10.31 -39.36
C PHE A 37 -14.50 -9.94 -38.52
N GLU A 38 -14.09 -8.66 -38.49
CA GLU A 38 -13.03 -8.16 -37.62
C GLU A 38 -13.52 -8.20 -36.16
N LYS A 39 -12.86 -9.02 -35.32
CA LYS A 39 -13.20 -9.10 -33.90
C LYS A 39 -12.90 -7.76 -33.23
N PRO A 40 -13.79 -7.26 -32.36
CA PRO A 40 -13.51 -6.04 -31.62
C PRO A 40 -12.21 -6.22 -30.81
N PRO A 41 -11.40 -5.15 -30.67
CA PRO A 41 -10.17 -5.23 -29.90
C PRO A 41 -10.48 -5.70 -28.48
N GLU A 42 -9.70 -6.65 -27.97
CA GLU A 42 -9.91 -7.18 -26.63
C GLU A 42 -9.85 -6.03 -25.61
N LEU A 43 -10.94 -5.86 -24.86
CA LEU A 43 -10.99 -4.86 -23.80
C LEU A 43 -9.91 -5.16 -22.79
N ARG A 44 -9.06 -4.16 -22.50
CA ARG A 44 -8.06 -4.26 -21.44
C ARG A 44 -8.75 -4.61 -20.13
N LYS A 45 -8.43 -5.77 -19.57
CA LYS A 45 -8.95 -6.19 -18.27
C LYS A 45 -8.52 -5.17 -17.21
N ARG A 46 -9.48 -4.63 -16.48
CA ARG A 46 -9.18 -3.80 -15.31
C ARG A 46 -8.54 -4.67 -14.23
N ARG A 47 -7.67 -4.08 -13.41
CA ARG A 47 -7.10 -4.77 -12.24
C ARG A 47 -8.26 -5.22 -11.34
N THR A 48 -8.23 -6.48 -10.95
CA THR A 48 -9.18 -7.00 -9.96
C THR A 48 -8.73 -6.58 -8.56
N ARG A 49 -9.64 -6.64 -7.58
CA ARG A 49 -9.29 -6.40 -6.17
C ARG A 49 -8.18 -7.35 -5.70
N TYR A 50 -8.22 -8.60 -6.15
CA TYR A 50 -7.18 -9.59 -5.87
C TYR A 50 -5.79 -9.15 -6.38
N ASP A 51 -5.71 -8.57 -7.58
CA ASP A 51 -4.44 -8.07 -8.14
C ASP A 51 -3.90 -6.83 -7.42
N ILE A 52 -4.76 -6.14 -6.68
CA ILE A 52 -4.37 -5.03 -5.81
C ILE A 52 -3.85 -5.60 -4.50
N TYR A 53 -4.63 -6.43 -3.82
CA TYR A 53 -4.24 -7.05 -2.55
C TYR A 53 -2.95 -7.87 -2.65
N LYS A 54 -2.71 -8.54 -3.78
CA LYS A 54 -1.48 -9.28 -4.03
C LYS A 54 -0.20 -8.43 -4.01
N ARG A 55 -0.32 -7.11 -4.19
CA ARG A 55 0.80 -6.14 -4.16
C ARG A 55 0.80 -5.25 -2.92
N ILE A 56 -0.14 -5.46 -2.00
CA ILE A 56 -0.14 -4.75 -0.72
C ILE A 56 0.79 -5.53 0.20
N ASP A 57 1.98 -4.97 0.40
CA ASP A 57 3.01 -5.53 1.28
C ASP A 57 2.99 -4.85 2.66
N ALA A 58 3.82 -5.32 3.60
CA ALA A 58 3.93 -4.75 4.94
C ALA A 58 4.24 -3.24 4.94
N SER A 59 4.96 -2.76 3.92
CA SER A 59 5.25 -1.34 3.71
C SER A 59 3.98 -0.49 3.56
N TYR A 60 2.89 -1.04 3.03
CA TYR A 60 1.63 -0.31 2.92
C TYR A 60 1.03 0.04 4.29
N TYR A 61 1.30 -0.80 5.29
CA TYR A 61 0.85 -0.61 6.67
C TYR A 61 1.90 0.09 7.53
N GLY A 62 2.97 0.64 6.94
CA GLY A 62 3.97 1.43 7.66
C GLY A 62 4.96 0.62 8.49
N TYR A 63 4.94 -0.72 8.44
CA TYR A 63 5.87 -1.57 9.22
C TYR A 63 7.37 -1.36 8.93
N ARG A 64 7.71 -0.59 7.87
CA ARG A 64 9.09 -0.29 7.50
C ARG A 64 9.46 1.18 7.68
N ASP A 65 8.52 2.03 8.10
CA ASP A 65 8.75 3.46 8.25
C ASP A 65 9.69 3.76 9.42
N ASP A 66 9.78 2.86 10.41
CA ASP A 66 10.75 2.93 11.51
C ASP A 66 12.18 2.55 11.08
N GLU A 67 12.35 1.81 9.97
CA GLU A 67 13.66 1.28 9.54
C GLU A 67 14.55 2.33 8.84
N ASP A 68 13.98 3.42 8.30
CA ASP A 68 14.72 4.40 7.50
C ASP A 68 15.36 5.53 8.35
N GLY A 69 15.02 5.59 9.63
CA GLY A 69 15.48 6.61 10.58
C GLY A 69 15.09 8.04 10.19
N VAL A 70 14.12 8.23 9.29
CA VAL A 70 13.56 9.53 8.95
C VAL A 70 12.66 10.01 10.08
N LEU A 71 11.85 9.11 10.63
CA LEU A 71 10.93 9.41 11.73
C LEU A 71 11.69 9.95 12.96
N GLU A 72 12.72 9.24 13.40
CA GLU A 72 13.58 9.63 14.53
C GLU A 72 14.19 11.04 14.37
N LYS A 73 14.65 11.40 13.17
CA LYS A 73 15.24 12.72 12.89
C LYS A 73 14.24 13.87 13.02
N VAL A 74 12.97 13.59 12.76
CA VAL A 74 11.89 14.57 12.84
C VAL A 74 11.31 14.65 14.25
N GLU A 75 11.20 13.52 14.94
CA GLU A 75 10.63 13.43 16.29
C GLU A 75 11.59 13.95 17.36
N ALA A 76 12.88 13.58 17.33
CA ALA A 76 13.86 14.00 18.33
C ALA A 76 13.90 15.52 18.63
N PRO A 77 13.92 16.44 17.65
CA PRO A 77 13.88 17.87 17.94
C PRO A 77 12.51 18.33 18.47
N ALA A 78 11.42 17.69 18.04
CA ALA A 78 10.07 18.02 18.52
C ALA A 78 9.88 17.59 19.98
N GLU A 79 10.35 16.40 20.34
CA GLU A 79 10.37 15.87 21.70
C GLU A 79 11.22 16.76 22.62
N ALA A 80 12.45 17.11 22.22
CA ALA A 80 13.31 17.97 23.01
C ALA A 80 12.67 19.34 23.32
N VAL A 81 11.93 19.92 22.36
CA VAL A 81 11.20 21.17 22.57
C VAL A 81 10.01 20.98 23.52
N ALA A 82 9.30 19.86 23.41
CA ALA A 82 8.19 19.54 24.29
C ALA A 82 8.67 19.34 25.74
N GLU A 83 9.74 18.58 25.93
CA GLU A 83 10.39 18.37 27.22
C GLU A 83 10.90 19.69 27.82
N TRP A 84 11.55 20.53 27.02
CA TRP A 84 12.04 21.82 27.48
C TRP A 84 10.90 22.71 27.99
N LYS A 85 9.78 22.77 27.27
CA LYS A 85 8.58 23.52 27.70
C LYS A 85 7.99 22.95 28.99
N ARG A 86 7.88 21.62 29.10
CA ARG A 86 7.40 20.94 30.32
C ARG A 86 8.28 21.28 31.52
N MET A 87 9.60 21.21 31.35
CA MET A 87 10.58 21.60 32.37
C MET A 87 10.48 23.09 32.74
N GLU A 88 10.24 23.97 31.76
CA GLU A 88 10.06 25.41 32.02
C GLU A 88 8.80 25.68 32.84
N GLU A 89 7.70 24.98 32.55
CA GLU A 89 6.44 25.07 33.31
C GLU A 89 6.63 24.61 34.76
N ILE A 90 7.24 23.44 34.96
CA ILE A 90 7.58 22.92 36.30
C ILE A 90 8.46 23.91 37.05
N ARG A 91 9.49 24.46 36.38
CA ARG A 91 10.40 25.45 36.99
C ARG A 91 9.65 26.74 37.37
N LYS A 92 8.70 27.17 36.56
CA LYS A 92 7.87 28.36 36.81
C LYS A 92 6.92 28.14 37.97
N GLU A 93 6.32 26.96 38.06
CA GLU A 93 5.48 26.54 39.18
C GLU A 93 6.29 26.46 40.48
N ALA A 94 7.44 25.79 40.46
CA ALA A 94 8.36 25.74 41.61
C ALA A 94 8.79 27.14 42.05
N ARG A 95 9.12 28.04 41.10
CA ARG A 95 9.42 29.45 41.40
C ARG A 95 8.24 30.20 42.01
N ARG A 96 7.00 29.90 41.59
CA ARG A 96 5.79 30.47 42.18
C ARG A 96 5.57 29.95 43.59
N ALA A 97 5.70 28.64 43.82
CA ALA A 97 5.57 28.01 45.13
C ALA A 97 6.59 28.55 46.15
N VAL A 98 7.86 28.70 45.73
CA VAL A 98 8.89 29.32 46.57
C VAL A 98 8.56 30.79 46.87
N LYS A 99 8.00 31.53 45.91
CA LYS A 99 7.60 32.94 46.10
C LYS A 99 6.33 33.08 46.94
N SER A 100 5.43 32.10 46.95
CA SER A 100 4.27 32.02 47.84
C SER A 100 4.61 31.47 49.22
N GLY A 101 5.85 31.02 49.46
CA GLY A 101 6.29 30.47 50.74
C GLY A 101 5.74 29.07 51.04
N GLU A 102 5.15 28.41 50.05
CA GLU A 102 4.65 27.03 50.17
C GLU A 102 5.83 26.06 50.03
N VAL A 103 6.41 25.67 51.16
CA VAL A 103 7.43 24.61 51.22
C VAL A 103 6.74 23.25 51.11
N VAL A 104 6.68 22.69 49.90
CA VAL A 104 6.31 21.28 49.73
C VAL A 104 7.41 20.43 50.35
N SER A 105 7.04 19.63 51.35
CA SER A 105 7.95 18.75 52.05
C SER A 105 8.54 17.72 51.08
N VAL A 106 9.86 17.50 51.19
CA VAL A 106 10.66 16.55 50.39
C VAL A 106 10.07 15.13 50.39
N ALA A 107 9.26 14.79 51.39
CA ALA A 107 8.53 13.53 51.48
C ALA A 107 7.58 13.29 50.28
N LYS A 108 6.85 14.32 49.83
CA LYS A 108 5.84 14.17 48.77
C LYS A 108 6.47 14.03 47.37
N ALA A 109 7.62 14.68 47.15
CA ALA A 109 8.40 14.52 45.93
C ALA A 109 9.07 13.13 45.84
N LYS A 110 9.45 12.57 46.98
CA LYS A 110 10.05 11.23 47.04
C LYS A 110 9.03 10.11 46.82
N GLU A 111 7.78 10.31 47.24
CA GLU A 111 6.68 9.36 47.01
C GLU A 111 6.28 9.29 45.53
N VAL A 112 6.17 10.44 44.85
CA VAL A 112 5.84 10.50 43.41
C VAL A 112 6.95 9.90 42.54
N LEU A 113 8.22 10.14 42.87
CA LEU A 113 9.35 9.53 42.16
C LEU A 113 9.45 8.01 42.38
N PHE A 114 9.01 7.51 43.53
CA PHE A 114 9.01 6.08 43.83
C PHE A 114 7.82 5.36 43.19
N GLU A 115 6.66 6.03 43.07
CA GLU A 115 5.51 5.55 42.29
C GLU A 115 5.85 5.41 40.80
N GLU A 116 6.55 6.39 40.21
CA GLU A 116 6.98 6.29 38.80
C GLU A 116 8.01 5.17 38.59
N GLU A 117 8.91 4.92 39.56
CA GLU A 117 9.85 3.78 39.49
C GLU A 117 9.15 2.42 39.61
N GLU A 118 8.11 2.28 40.43
CA GLU A 118 7.34 1.03 40.53
C GLU A 118 6.51 0.75 39.27
N GLU A 119 5.92 1.76 38.63
CA GLU A 119 5.12 1.60 37.41
C GLU A 119 5.96 1.10 36.22
N VAL A 120 7.20 1.56 36.09
CA VAL A 120 8.15 1.10 35.06
C VAL A 120 8.57 -0.36 35.28
N VAL A 121 8.82 -0.76 36.53
CA VAL A 121 9.19 -2.14 36.87
C VAL A 121 8.02 -3.11 36.66
N GLU A 122 6.79 -2.67 36.92
CA GLU A 122 5.60 -3.49 36.71
C GLU A 122 5.30 -3.68 35.22
N ALA A 123 5.54 -2.65 34.39
CA ALA A 123 5.46 -2.74 32.94
C ALA A 123 6.46 -3.74 32.35
N GLU A 124 7.71 -3.78 32.85
CA GLU A 124 8.70 -4.79 32.42
C GLU A 124 8.29 -6.22 32.80
N ARG A 125 7.71 -6.43 33.99
CA ARG A 125 7.20 -7.75 34.41
C ARG A 125 6.04 -8.22 33.54
N GLN A 126 5.14 -7.32 33.15
CA GLN A 126 4.01 -7.66 32.27
C GLN A 126 4.45 -7.91 30.83
N GLY A 127 5.52 -7.27 30.36
CA GLY A 127 6.14 -7.55 29.06
C GLY A 127 6.69 -8.98 28.98
N ILE A 128 7.44 -9.40 30.01
CA ILE A 128 8.03 -10.76 30.08
C ILE A 128 6.94 -11.84 30.08
N THR A 129 5.81 -11.64 30.77
CA THR A 129 4.70 -12.61 30.77
C THR A 129 3.88 -12.67 29.49
N ARG A 130 4.01 -11.68 28.59
CA ARG A 130 3.34 -11.66 27.28
C ARG A 130 4.19 -12.27 26.16
N GLU A 131 5.49 -12.44 26.40
CA GLU A 131 6.45 -13.00 25.44
C GLU A 131 6.75 -14.49 25.67
N GLU A 132 6.21 -15.13 26.72
CA GLU A 132 6.17 -16.60 26.92
C GLU A 132 4.90 -17.25 26.34
#